data_AF-A0A969BGD1-F1
#
_entry.id   AF-A0A969BGD1-F1
#
_cell.length_a   1.000
_cell.length_b   1.000
_cell.length_c   1.000
_cell.angle_alpha   90.00
_cell.angle_beta   90.00
_cell.angle_gamma   90.00
#
_symmetry.space_group_name_H-M   'P 1'
#
loop_
_entity.id
_entity.type
_entity.pdbx_description
1 polymer ?
#
loop_
_entity_poly.entity_id
_entity_poly.type
_entity_poly.pdbx_seq_one_letter_code
_entity_poly.pdbx_strand_id
1 'polypeptide(L)'
;MFGKVIKTTVFGSIVILSTASAALAQFSSPTPNIKINPASKFTCDPHTKTYVVKSLSNAQGQGIRCVKFSNGQNLSQTPRISWYGEGNWNGNTYRHVGHAFAKGTNLIGYASDIHGNGEYFNGNFNGNLTLRLVNGNARIRVTGAWNEEWIPVQSTSYKPLPRAKTCGGYFDEYQVSDLTGNRNGSGLRCVLRVGSSNTTWFGNGNWEGNTYSHLGTRGNTGYGASDICKANFGPTCNTFAYGSIKLTPVAGGFNVTGAWSEKWRN
;
A
#
# COMPACT_ATOMS: atom_id res chain seq x y z
N MET A 1 -72.01 -53.39 -44.35
CA MET A 1 -71.09 -52.52 -43.57
C MET A 1 -70.07 -51.93 -44.53
N PHE A 2 -69.99 -50.59 -44.55
CA PHE A 2 -69.34 -49.76 -45.55
C PHE A 2 -67.80 -49.74 -45.43
N GLY A 3 -67.10 -49.81 -46.55
CA GLY A 3 -65.68 -49.45 -46.70
C GLY A 3 -65.43 -48.89 -48.10
N LYS A 4 -65.60 -47.57 -48.25
CA LYS A 4 -65.52 -46.84 -49.54
C LYS A 4 -64.07 -46.56 -49.95
N VAL A 5 -63.82 -46.74 -51.24
CA VAL A 5 -62.69 -46.22 -52.04
C VAL A 5 -62.81 -44.71 -52.20
N ILE A 6 -61.76 -43.92 -51.96
CA ILE A 6 -61.63 -42.57 -52.52
C ILE A 6 -60.17 -42.26 -52.89
N LYS A 7 -60.01 -41.87 -54.16
CA LYS A 7 -58.84 -41.34 -54.86
C LYS A 7 -58.48 -39.95 -54.33
N THR A 8 -57.20 -39.67 -54.14
CA THR A 8 -56.71 -38.34 -53.75
C THR A 8 -56.44 -37.49 -54.98
N THR A 9 -57.15 -36.37 -55.10
CA THR A 9 -56.97 -35.32 -56.11
C THR A 9 -56.03 -34.25 -55.56
N VAL A 10 -55.06 -33.83 -56.38
CA VAL A 10 -54.16 -32.70 -56.14
C VAL A 10 -54.92 -31.39 -56.40
N PHE A 11 -54.87 -30.46 -55.45
CA PHE A 11 -55.18 -29.05 -55.68
C PHE A 11 -54.00 -28.19 -55.20
N GLY A 12 -53.41 -27.47 -56.16
CA GLY A 12 -52.39 -26.47 -55.90
C GLY A 12 -52.99 -25.24 -55.21
N SER A 13 -52.19 -24.61 -54.36
CA SER A 13 -52.46 -23.28 -53.84
C SER A 13 -51.16 -22.48 -53.93
N ILE A 14 -51.21 -21.44 -54.75
CA ILE A 14 -50.16 -20.44 -54.94
C ILE A 14 -50.22 -19.52 -53.73
N VAL A 15 -49.16 -19.47 -52.92
CA VAL A 15 -49.00 -18.46 -51.88
C VAL A 15 -48.16 -17.32 -52.45
N ILE A 16 -48.77 -16.16 -52.63
CA ILE A 16 -48.08 -14.92 -52.98
C ILE A 16 -47.47 -14.38 -51.68
N LEU A 17 -46.14 -14.40 -51.55
CA LEU A 17 -45.43 -13.71 -50.47
C LEU A 17 -45.37 -12.21 -50.79
N SER A 18 -46.09 -11.40 -50.02
CA SER A 18 -45.86 -9.95 -49.97
C SER A 18 -44.63 -9.67 -49.12
N THR A 19 -43.58 -9.10 -49.73
CA THR A 19 -42.41 -8.60 -49.01
C THR A 19 -42.74 -7.23 -48.40
N ALA A 20 -43.19 -7.23 -47.15
CA ALA A 20 -43.21 -6.01 -46.35
C ALA A 20 -41.76 -5.66 -45.96
N SER A 21 -41.20 -4.63 -46.57
CA SER A 21 -39.94 -4.01 -46.15
C SER A 21 -40.13 -3.35 -44.79
N ALA A 22 -39.79 -4.06 -43.71
CA ALA A 22 -39.59 -3.44 -42.42
C ALA A 22 -38.30 -2.60 -42.50
N ALA A 23 -38.44 -1.28 -42.60
CA ALA A 23 -37.34 -0.36 -42.36
C ALA A 23 -36.92 -0.50 -40.89
N LEU A 24 -35.86 -1.27 -40.64
CA LEU A 24 -35.18 -1.27 -39.35
C LEU A 24 -34.57 0.13 -39.16
N ALA A 25 -35.14 0.90 -38.24
CA ALA A 25 -34.47 2.07 -37.70
C ALA A 25 -33.13 1.61 -37.11
N GLN A 26 -32.03 1.97 -37.78
CA GLN A 26 -30.69 1.79 -37.24
C GLN A 26 -30.56 2.72 -36.03
N PHE A 27 -30.74 2.17 -34.83
CA PHE A 27 -30.25 2.81 -33.62
C PHE A 27 -28.72 2.86 -33.71
N SER A 28 -28.19 4.00 -34.18
CA SER A 28 -26.81 4.38 -33.93
C SER A 28 -26.69 4.68 -32.44
N SER A 29 -26.49 3.64 -31.64
CA SER A 29 -26.02 3.83 -30.28
C SER A 29 -24.72 4.62 -30.35
N PRO A 30 -24.60 5.79 -29.70
CA PRO A 30 -23.31 6.44 -29.60
C PRO A 30 -22.34 5.44 -28.99
N THR A 31 -21.26 5.14 -29.70
CA THR A 31 -20.14 4.39 -29.15
C THR A 31 -19.82 5.02 -27.80
N PRO A 32 -19.92 4.29 -26.68
CA PRO A 32 -19.46 4.84 -25.42
C PRO A 32 -18.01 5.21 -25.67
N ASN A 33 -17.71 6.49 -25.50
CA ASN A 33 -16.35 6.98 -25.47
C ASN A 33 -15.73 6.35 -24.23
N ILE A 34 -15.28 5.10 -24.35
CA ILE A 34 -14.55 4.40 -23.30
C ILE A 34 -13.25 5.18 -23.22
N LYS A 35 -13.24 6.21 -22.37
CA LYS A 35 -12.01 6.75 -21.81
C LYS A 35 -11.40 5.61 -21.03
N ILE A 36 -10.58 4.80 -21.71
CA ILE A 36 -9.65 3.89 -21.07
C ILE A 36 -8.66 4.81 -20.36
N ASN A 37 -8.99 5.19 -19.13
CA ASN A 37 -8.02 5.83 -18.27
C ASN A 37 -6.85 4.86 -18.20
N PRO A 38 -5.62 5.25 -18.61
CA PRO A 38 -4.47 4.38 -18.47
C PRO A 38 -4.41 3.90 -17.03
N ALA A 39 -4.25 2.59 -16.84
CA ALA A 39 -4.20 1.98 -15.51
C ALA A 39 -3.25 2.81 -14.64
N SER A 40 -3.75 3.37 -13.54
CA SER A 40 -2.96 4.28 -12.71
C SER A 40 -1.77 3.51 -12.16
N LYS A 41 -0.59 3.77 -12.72
CA LYS A 41 0.67 3.16 -12.28
C LYS A 41 0.99 3.65 -10.88
N PHE A 42 1.06 2.73 -9.92
CA PHE A 42 1.44 2.98 -8.54
C PHE A 42 2.97 3.08 -8.41
N THR A 43 3.43 4.02 -7.59
CA THR A 43 4.81 4.13 -7.14
C THR A 43 4.84 4.77 -5.75
N CYS A 44 5.82 4.38 -4.93
CA CYS A 44 6.18 5.00 -3.67
C CYS A 44 7.17 6.17 -3.82
N ASP A 45 7.58 6.47 -5.06
CA ASP A 45 8.48 7.55 -5.43
C ASP A 45 7.94 8.93 -5.00
N PRO A 46 8.81 9.94 -4.86
CA PRO A 46 10.24 9.94 -5.23
C PRO A 46 11.21 9.63 -4.09
N HIS A 47 10.72 9.54 -2.85
CA HIS A 47 11.60 9.50 -1.67
C HIS A 47 11.71 8.13 -1.01
N THR A 48 10.99 7.15 -1.52
CA THR A 48 11.13 5.74 -1.15
C THR A 48 11.14 4.88 -2.41
N LYS A 49 11.89 3.78 -2.38
CA LYS A 49 11.95 2.85 -3.52
C LYS A 49 10.75 1.93 -3.51
N THR A 50 10.12 1.77 -4.67
CA THR A 50 9.01 0.84 -4.87
C THR A 50 9.51 -0.57 -5.14
N TYR A 51 9.03 -1.52 -4.36
CA TYR A 51 9.23 -2.94 -4.61
C TYR A 51 7.90 -3.66 -4.74
N VAL A 52 7.82 -4.63 -5.66
CA VAL A 52 6.77 -5.65 -5.67
C VAL A 52 7.25 -6.88 -4.93
N VAL A 53 6.31 -7.58 -4.31
CA VAL A 53 6.61 -8.76 -3.49
C VAL A 53 6.29 -10.03 -4.25
N LYS A 54 7.26 -10.94 -4.30
CA LYS A 54 7.12 -12.29 -4.83
C LYS A 54 7.26 -13.30 -3.68
N SER A 55 6.29 -14.20 -3.54
CA SER A 55 6.41 -15.31 -2.59
C SER A 55 7.52 -16.27 -3.03
N LEU A 56 8.31 -16.75 -2.07
CA LEU A 56 9.29 -17.83 -2.27
C LEU A 56 8.71 -19.20 -1.90
N SER A 57 7.49 -19.25 -1.34
CA SER A 57 6.73 -20.47 -1.05
C SER A 57 5.57 -20.70 -2.04
N ASN A 58 5.57 -19.99 -3.17
CA ASN A 58 4.51 -20.04 -4.19
C ASN A 58 3.10 -19.68 -3.68
N ALA A 59 3.00 -18.93 -2.57
CA ALA A 59 1.72 -18.38 -2.12
C ALA A 59 1.18 -17.41 -3.19
N GLN A 60 -0.12 -17.52 -3.50
CA GLN A 60 -0.77 -16.62 -4.44
C GLN A 60 -0.98 -15.27 -3.76
N GLY A 61 -0.64 -14.19 -4.45
CA GLY A 61 -0.85 -12.86 -3.92
C GLY A 61 -0.01 -11.80 -4.60
N GLN A 62 -0.16 -10.58 -4.10
CA GLN A 62 0.60 -9.42 -4.55
C GLN A 62 0.78 -8.46 -3.39
N GLY A 63 1.83 -7.66 -3.43
CA GLY A 63 2.02 -6.60 -2.47
C GLY A 63 3.11 -5.65 -2.90
N ILE A 64 3.15 -4.52 -2.21
CA ILE A 64 4.18 -3.51 -2.39
C ILE A 64 5.00 -3.35 -1.11
N ARG A 65 6.22 -2.86 -1.27
CA ARG A 65 7.02 -2.29 -0.18
C ARG A 65 7.49 -0.92 -0.64
N CYS A 66 7.22 0.09 0.17
CA CYS A 66 7.81 1.41 0.05
C CYS A 66 9.01 1.45 1.00
N VAL A 67 10.21 1.39 0.43
CA VAL A 67 11.44 1.12 1.18
C VAL A 67 12.31 2.36 1.24
N LYS A 68 12.68 2.76 2.46
CA LYS A 68 13.64 3.83 2.73
C LYS A 68 14.95 3.22 3.23
N PHE A 69 16.06 3.59 2.57
CA PHE A 69 17.40 3.21 2.99
C PHE A 69 18.02 4.32 3.83
N SER A 70 18.76 3.97 4.87
CA SER A 70 19.55 4.95 5.62
C SER A 70 20.85 5.30 4.89
N ASN A 71 21.30 6.53 5.06
CA ASN A 71 22.58 7.02 4.52
C ASN A 71 23.74 6.94 5.53
N GLY A 72 23.54 6.32 6.71
CA GLY A 72 24.46 6.40 7.85
C GLY A 72 25.46 5.24 7.95
N GLN A 73 26.53 5.45 8.75
CA GLN A 73 27.57 4.44 9.00
C GLN A 73 27.25 3.51 10.19
N ASN A 74 26.58 4.00 11.24
CA ASN A 74 26.20 3.19 12.41
C ASN A 74 24.84 2.46 12.23
N LEU A 75 24.87 1.40 11.42
CA LEU A 75 23.69 0.65 10.98
C LEU A 75 23.21 -0.42 11.98
N SER A 76 23.89 -0.57 13.12
CA SER A 76 23.47 -1.49 14.19
C SER A 76 22.48 -0.83 15.15
N GLN A 77 22.54 0.50 15.30
CA GLN A 77 21.64 1.29 16.16
C GLN A 77 20.62 2.11 15.38
N THR A 78 20.86 2.33 14.08
CA THR A 78 19.89 2.96 13.18
C THR A 78 19.41 1.96 12.13
N PRO A 79 18.12 1.96 11.77
CA PRO A 79 17.63 1.10 10.72
C PRO A 79 18.40 1.29 9.42
N ARG A 80 19.03 0.24 8.89
CA ARG A 80 19.59 0.27 7.53
C ARG A 80 18.48 0.40 6.49
N ILE A 81 17.38 -0.28 6.76
CA ILE A 81 16.18 -0.31 5.93
C ILE A 81 15.00 -0.05 6.85
N SER A 82 14.09 0.82 6.42
CA SER A 82 12.74 0.91 6.97
C SER A 82 11.75 0.75 5.83
N TRP A 83 10.59 0.18 6.10
CA TRP A 83 9.57 0.02 5.08
C TRP A 83 8.16 0.17 5.64
N TYR A 84 7.30 0.61 4.74
CA TYR A 84 5.87 0.36 4.78
C TYR A 84 5.54 -0.73 3.75
N GLY A 85 4.63 -1.65 4.07
CA GLY A 85 4.17 -2.66 3.14
C GLY A 85 2.67 -2.88 3.24
N GLU A 86 2.04 -3.16 2.12
CA GLU A 86 0.66 -3.63 2.06
C GLU A 86 0.47 -4.55 0.87
N GLY A 87 -0.57 -5.38 0.93
CA GLY A 87 -0.81 -6.38 -0.08
C GLY A 87 -1.92 -7.34 0.27
N ASN A 88 -1.90 -8.47 -0.42
CA ASN A 88 -2.83 -9.55 -0.27
C ASN A 88 -2.11 -10.89 -0.47
N TRP A 89 -2.39 -11.85 0.39
CA TRP A 89 -2.00 -13.25 0.24
C TRP A 89 -3.25 -14.12 0.31
N ASN A 90 -3.50 -14.91 -0.73
CA ASN A 90 -4.64 -15.84 -0.84
C ASN A 90 -6.00 -15.18 -0.51
N GLY A 91 -6.23 -13.95 -0.96
CA GLY A 91 -7.46 -13.20 -0.68
C GLY A 91 -7.43 -12.40 0.62
N ASN A 92 -6.46 -12.62 1.51
CA ASN A 92 -6.34 -11.94 2.79
C ASN A 92 -5.43 -10.72 2.71
N THR A 93 -5.94 -9.55 3.08
CA THR A 93 -5.21 -8.28 3.07
C THR A 93 -4.27 -8.15 4.27
N TYR A 94 -3.12 -7.53 4.06
CA TYR A 94 -2.18 -7.16 5.12
C TYR A 94 -1.67 -5.73 4.92
N ARG A 95 -1.24 -5.13 6.02
CA ARG A 95 -0.47 -3.89 6.08
C ARG A 95 0.53 -4.02 7.20
N HIS A 96 1.76 -3.59 7.00
CA HIS A 96 2.78 -3.63 8.04
C HIS A 96 3.80 -2.51 7.91
N VAL A 97 4.47 -2.26 9.03
CA VAL A 97 5.62 -1.38 9.11
C VAL A 97 6.77 -2.19 9.66
N GLY A 98 7.97 -1.98 9.15
CA GLY A 98 9.14 -2.65 9.68
C GLY A 98 10.43 -1.89 9.47
N HIS A 99 11.46 -2.39 10.11
CA HIS A 99 12.83 -1.92 9.98
C HIS A 99 13.82 -3.09 10.05
N ALA A 100 15.04 -2.87 9.61
CA ALA A 100 16.10 -3.86 9.74
C ALA A 100 17.44 -3.21 10.05
N PHE A 101 18.21 -3.86 10.92
CA PHE A 101 19.51 -3.40 11.41
C PHE A 101 20.61 -4.34 10.93
N ALA A 102 21.80 -3.79 10.72
CA ALA A 102 22.96 -4.59 10.35
C ALA A 102 23.41 -5.51 11.49
N LYS A 103 23.57 -6.80 11.19
CA LYS A 103 24.17 -7.81 12.06
C LYS A 103 25.14 -8.67 11.24
N GLY A 104 26.41 -8.31 11.28
CA GLY A 104 27.42 -8.89 10.41
C GLY A 104 27.11 -8.61 8.93
N THR A 105 27.07 -9.64 8.10
CA THR A 105 26.75 -9.53 6.66
C THR A 105 25.24 -9.53 6.35
N ASN A 106 24.39 -9.82 7.34
CA ASN A 106 22.95 -9.87 7.19
C ASN A 106 22.27 -8.67 7.84
N LEU A 107 20.99 -8.46 7.52
CA LEU A 107 20.14 -7.54 8.25
C LEU A 107 19.09 -8.33 9.04
N ILE A 108 18.91 -7.98 10.30
CA ILE A 108 17.84 -8.54 11.13
C ILE A 108 16.66 -7.59 11.11
N GLY A 109 15.53 -8.08 10.62
CA GLY A 109 14.29 -7.34 10.46
C GLY A 109 13.33 -7.53 11.62
N TYR A 110 12.60 -6.47 11.91
CA TYR A 110 11.47 -6.44 12.82
C TYR A 110 10.30 -5.79 12.11
N ALA A 111 9.10 -6.30 12.34
CA ALA A 111 7.88 -5.74 11.75
C ALA A 111 6.66 -6.04 12.62
N SER A 112 5.61 -5.26 12.42
CA SER A 112 4.30 -5.52 12.99
C SER A 112 3.22 -5.15 11.99
N ASP A 113 2.09 -5.84 12.06
CA ASP A 113 0.95 -5.60 11.18
C ASP A 113 0.06 -4.49 11.74
N ILE A 114 -0.28 -3.52 10.88
CA ILE A 114 -1.35 -2.57 11.16
C ILE A 114 -2.67 -3.32 10.98
N HIS A 115 -3.54 -3.24 11.99
CA HIS A 115 -4.78 -4.02 12.03
C HIS A 115 -5.95 -3.19 12.53
N GLY A 116 -7.18 -3.57 12.15
CA GLY A 116 -8.42 -2.88 12.52
C GLY A 116 -8.98 -1.96 11.45
N ASN A 117 -8.41 -1.95 10.23
CA ASN A 117 -8.86 -1.15 9.10
C ASN A 117 -9.38 -2.01 7.93
N GLY A 118 -9.63 -3.29 8.18
CA GLY A 118 -10.00 -4.29 7.16
C GLY A 118 -8.85 -5.21 6.73
N GLU A 119 -7.69 -5.13 7.38
CA GLU A 119 -6.64 -6.15 7.27
C GLU A 119 -7.08 -7.46 7.94
N TYR A 120 -6.70 -8.58 7.35
CA TYR A 120 -6.90 -9.92 7.92
C TYR A 120 -5.77 -10.32 8.87
N PHE A 121 -4.53 -10.01 8.48
CA PHE A 121 -3.35 -10.39 9.24
C PHE A 121 -3.11 -9.42 10.41
N ASN A 122 -2.67 -9.98 11.54
CA ASN A 122 -2.37 -9.27 12.78
C ASN A 122 -1.17 -9.92 13.48
N GLY A 123 -0.02 -9.88 12.83
CA GLY A 123 1.23 -10.48 13.29
C GLY A 123 2.20 -9.49 13.93
N ASN A 124 3.10 -10.04 14.74
CA ASN A 124 4.25 -9.33 15.29
C ASN A 124 5.53 -10.15 15.08
N PHE A 125 6.53 -9.53 14.47
CA PHE A 125 7.75 -10.17 13.99
C PHE A 125 8.95 -9.56 14.69
N ASN A 126 9.25 -10.04 15.90
CA ASN A 126 10.29 -9.47 16.75
C ASN A 126 11.67 -10.10 16.48
N GLY A 127 12.36 -9.62 15.45
CA GLY A 127 13.76 -10.00 15.17
C GLY A 127 13.92 -11.38 14.53
N ASN A 128 12.83 -11.94 13.99
CA ASN A 128 12.79 -13.24 13.33
C ASN A 128 12.70 -13.14 11.79
N LEU A 129 12.99 -11.95 11.24
CA LEU A 129 13.17 -11.74 9.80
C LEU A 129 14.66 -11.59 9.50
N THR A 130 15.14 -12.28 8.48
CA THR A 130 16.49 -12.09 7.93
C THR A 130 16.36 -11.48 6.55
N LEU A 131 16.89 -10.26 6.38
CA LEU A 131 16.89 -9.56 5.10
C LEU A 131 18.31 -9.63 4.49
N ARG A 132 18.37 -10.05 3.24
CA ARG A 132 19.61 -10.11 2.44
C ARG A 132 19.44 -9.26 1.20
N LEU A 133 20.37 -8.34 1.00
CA LEU A 133 20.49 -7.60 -0.24
C LEU A 133 21.13 -8.52 -1.29
N VAL A 134 20.46 -8.72 -2.44
CA VAL A 134 20.92 -9.64 -3.50
C VAL A 134 20.98 -8.91 -4.85
N ASN A 135 21.76 -9.46 -5.79
CA ASN A 135 22.02 -8.88 -7.13
C ASN A 135 22.51 -7.43 -7.05
N GLY A 136 23.67 -7.20 -6.41
CA GLY A 136 24.23 -5.85 -6.27
C GLY A 136 23.35 -4.89 -5.46
N ASN A 137 22.62 -5.42 -4.46
CA ASN A 137 21.67 -4.69 -3.62
C ASN A 137 20.42 -4.17 -4.33
N ALA A 138 20.12 -4.68 -5.53
CA ALA A 138 18.90 -4.32 -6.23
C ALA A 138 17.65 -4.94 -5.57
N ARG A 139 17.71 -6.22 -5.20
CA ARG A 139 16.60 -6.98 -4.61
C ARG A 139 16.83 -7.24 -3.13
N ILE A 140 15.74 -7.49 -2.40
CA ILE A 140 15.79 -7.83 -0.98
C ILE A 140 15.13 -9.19 -0.80
N ARG A 141 15.88 -10.20 -0.36
CA ARG A 141 15.32 -11.49 0.04
C ARG A 141 15.03 -11.48 1.52
N VAL A 142 13.82 -11.88 1.91
CA VAL A 142 13.37 -11.95 3.29
C VAL A 142 13.03 -13.40 3.64
N THR A 143 13.71 -13.93 4.67
CA THR A 143 13.51 -15.28 5.19
C THR A 143 13.27 -15.27 6.70
N GLY A 144 12.85 -16.39 7.27
CA GLY A 144 12.50 -16.52 8.69
C GLY A 144 10.99 -16.63 8.85
N ALA A 145 10.37 -15.70 9.55
CA ALA A 145 8.90 -15.68 9.68
C ALA A 145 8.18 -15.33 8.37
N TRP A 146 8.85 -14.61 7.46
CA TRP A 146 8.41 -14.41 6.08
C TRP A 146 9.28 -15.22 5.12
N ASN A 147 8.75 -15.52 3.94
CA ASN A 147 9.49 -16.18 2.87
C ASN A 147 9.17 -15.53 1.52
N GLU A 148 9.79 -14.39 1.26
CA GLU A 148 9.47 -13.53 0.12
C GLU A 148 10.72 -12.85 -0.48
N GLU A 149 10.63 -12.42 -1.73
CA GLU A 149 11.63 -11.61 -2.41
C GLU A 149 10.98 -10.30 -2.87
N TRP A 150 11.62 -9.18 -2.54
CA TRP A 150 11.22 -7.85 -2.96
C TRP A 150 12.01 -7.48 -4.21
N ILE A 151 11.28 -7.21 -5.28
CA ILE A 151 11.83 -6.90 -6.60
C ILE A 151 11.58 -5.42 -6.89
N PRO A 152 12.62 -4.61 -7.14
CA PRO A 152 12.45 -3.19 -7.38
C PRO A 152 11.75 -2.95 -8.72
N VAL A 153 10.86 -1.98 -8.77
CA VAL A 153 10.16 -1.55 -9.98
C VAL A 153 10.08 -0.03 -10.03
N GLN A 154 10.04 0.55 -11.24
CA GLN A 154 9.75 1.99 -11.38
C GLN A 154 8.28 2.29 -11.10
N SER A 155 7.39 1.38 -11.47
CA SER A 155 5.97 1.46 -11.18
C SER A 155 5.31 0.09 -11.34
N THR A 156 4.11 -0.07 -10.78
CA THR A 156 3.33 -1.31 -10.91
C THR A 156 1.83 -1.01 -10.99
N SER A 157 1.04 -1.96 -11.48
CA SER A 157 -0.41 -1.90 -11.35
C SER A 157 -0.78 -2.43 -9.96
N TYR A 158 -0.94 -1.53 -9.00
CA TYR A 158 -1.37 -1.87 -7.65
C TYR A 158 -2.38 -0.82 -7.17
N LYS A 159 -3.43 -1.27 -6.49
CA LYS A 159 -4.44 -0.39 -5.88
C LYS A 159 -4.19 -0.34 -4.39
N PRO A 160 -3.74 0.81 -3.84
CA PRO A 160 -3.50 0.92 -2.41
C PRO A 160 -4.73 0.67 -1.56
N LEU A 161 -4.52 0.18 -0.34
CA LEU A 161 -5.59 0.02 0.64
C LEU A 161 -6.12 1.40 1.09
N PRO A 162 -7.34 1.48 1.63
CA PRO A 162 -7.83 2.70 2.27
C PRO A 162 -6.92 3.10 3.43
N ARG A 163 -6.76 4.41 3.66
CA ARG A 163 -5.87 4.94 4.71
C ARG A 163 -6.18 4.35 6.10
N ALA A 164 -5.13 4.08 6.86
CA ALA A 164 -5.26 3.61 8.23
C ALA A 164 -5.90 4.68 9.12
N LYS A 165 -6.82 4.23 9.97
CA LYS A 165 -7.50 4.99 11.02
C LYS A 165 -7.07 4.55 12.42
N THR A 166 -6.55 3.32 12.54
CA THR A 166 -5.91 2.77 13.74
C THR A 166 -4.68 1.95 13.34
N CYS A 167 -3.77 1.76 14.27
CA CYS A 167 -2.52 1.00 14.12
C CYS A 167 -2.64 -0.45 14.61
N GLY A 168 -3.65 -0.78 15.43
CA GLY A 168 -3.74 -2.09 16.07
C GLY A 168 -2.78 -2.27 17.27
N GLY A 169 -2.73 -3.49 17.82
CA GLY A 169 -2.17 -3.75 19.16
C GLY A 169 -0.64 -3.75 19.27
N TYR A 170 0.09 -3.75 18.16
CA TYR A 170 1.55 -3.88 18.14
C TYR A 170 2.31 -2.56 17.91
N PHE A 171 1.59 -1.45 17.89
CA PHE A 171 2.15 -0.11 17.69
C PHE A 171 1.84 0.79 18.88
N ASP A 172 2.75 1.74 19.13
CA ASP A 172 2.36 2.94 19.85
C ASP A 172 1.61 3.84 18.88
N GLU A 173 0.29 3.88 19.05
CA GLU A 173 -0.62 4.72 18.28
C GLU A 173 -0.65 6.12 18.88
N TYR A 174 -0.48 7.12 18.02
CA TYR A 174 -0.69 8.52 18.39
C TYR A 174 -1.61 9.22 17.40
N GLN A 175 -2.60 9.91 17.95
CA GLN A 175 -3.35 10.94 17.25
C GLN A 175 -2.51 12.22 17.19
N VAL A 176 -2.56 12.88 16.03
CA VAL A 176 -1.75 14.05 15.72
C VAL A 176 -2.61 15.29 15.62
N SER A 177 -2.12 16.40 16.18
CA SER A 177 -2.68 17.74 16.00
C SER A 177 -1.57 18.79 15.95
N ASP A 178 -1.90 20.04 15.64
CA ASP A 178 -0.90 21.11 15.56
C ASP A 178 -0.29 21.43 16.93
N LEU A 179 1.02 21.67 16.99
CA LEU A 179 1.72 21.97 18.24
C LEU A 179 1.26 23.29 18.88
N THR A 180 0.94 24.29 18.07
CA THR A 180 0.51 25.61 18.56
C THR A 180 -1.01 25.72 18.70
N GLY A 181 -1.76 24.87 17.99
CA GLY A 181 -3.22 24.94 17.87
C GLY A 181 -3.69 25.92 16.80
N ASN A 182 -2.78 26.51 16.03
CA ASN A 182 -3.10 27.55 15.04
C ASN A 182 -3.44 27.02 13.65
N ARG A 183 -3.07 25.76 13.36
CA ARG A 183 -3.33 25.11 12.07
C ARG A 183 -4.34 23.99 12.23
N ASN A 184 -5.27 23.92 11.28
CA ASN A 184 -6.21 22.82 11.20
C ASN A 184 -5.51 21.61 10.58
N GLY A 185 -5.39 20.56 11.37
CA GLY A 185 -5.05 19.25 10.84
C GLY A 185 -4.99 18.17 11.89
N SER A 186 -5.03 16.95 11.38
CA SER A 186 -5.07 15.74 12.17
C SER A 186 -4.31 14.61 11.50
N GLY A 187 -3.96 13.59 12.26
CA GLY A 187 -3.32 12.42 11.69
C GLY A 187 -3.13 11.29 12.68
N LEU A 188 -2.55 10.22 12.17
CA LEU A 188 -2.21 9.00 12.86
C LEU A 188 -0.70 8.77 12.77
N ARG A 189 -0.08 8.27 13.84
CA ARG A 189 1.28 7.74 13.85
C ARG A 189 1.25 6.34 14.44
N CYS A 190 1.71 5.39 13.66
CA CYS A 190 1.91 4.00 14.08
C CYS A 190 3.40 3.79 14.31
N VAL A 191 3.86 4.03 15.55
CA VAL A 191 5.27 3.89 15.93
C VAL A 191 5.55 2.43 16.29
N LEU A 192 6.53 1.83 15.61
CA LEU A 192 6.85 0.43 15.77
C LEU A 192 7.44 0.17 17.16
N ARG A 193 6.87 -0.79 17.90
CA ARG A 193 7.30 -1.16 19.26
C ARG A 193 8.48 -2.13 19.28
N VAL A 194 8.55 -3.01 18.29
CA VAL A 194 9.58 -4.05 18.20
C VAL A 194 10.88 -3.53 17.63
N GLY A 195 11.98 -4.22 17.95
CA GLY A 195 13.33 -3.78 17.62
C GLY A 195 13.77 -2.60 18.48
N SER A 196 14.54 -1.67 17.91
CA SER A 196 14.94 -0.47 18.63
C SER A 196 13.76 0.52 18.70
N SER A 197 13.39 0.91 19.92
CA SER A 197 12.24 1.78 20.18
C SER A 197 12.35 3.15 19.50
N ASN A 198 11.20 3.73 19.13
CA ASN A 198 11.10 5.05 18.54
C ASN A 198 12.05 5.24 17.34
N THR A 199 12.16 4.22 16.48
CA THR A 199 13.03 4.30 15.29
C THR A 199 12.26 4.43 14.00
N THR A 200 11.13 3.76 13.85
CA THR A 200 10.38 3.73 12.58
C THR A 200 8.89 3.89 12.86
N TRP A 201 8.22 4.71 12.06
CA TRP A 201 6.77 4.84 12.11
C TRP A 201 6.19 5.05 10.72
N PHE A 202 4.99 4.53 10.51
CA PHE A 202 4.12 5.00 9.43
C PHE A 202 3.22 6.10 9.98
N GLY A 203 2.97 7.12 9.18
CA GLY A 203 1.97 8.13 9.53
C GLY A 203 1.13 8.50 8.34
N ASN A 204 -0.11 8.90 8.59
CA ASN A 204 -0.95 9.55 7.60
C ASN A 204 -1.81 10.64 8.25
N GLY A 205 -2.11 11.72 7.54
CA GLY A 205 -2.96 12.77 8.08
C GLY A 205 -3.61 13.66 7.04
N ASN A 206 -4.12 14.79 7.51
CA ASN A 206 -4.60 15.89 6.70
C ASN A 206 -4.13 17.19 7.38
N TRP A 207 -3.48 18.06 6.60
CA TRP A 207 -3.16 19.43 7.02
C TRP A 207 -3.83 20.38 6.03
N GLU A 208 -4.74 21.21 6.50
CA GLU A 208 -5.40 22.26 5.70
C GLU A 208 -6.03 21.72 4.40
N GLY A 209 -6.67 20.54 4.48
CA GLY A 209 -7.29 19.86 3.34
C GLY A 209 -6.34 18.94 2.57
N ASN A 210 -5.03 19.03 2.78
CA ASN A 210 -4.03 18.23 2.07
C ASN A 210 -3.74 16.92 2.80
N THR A 211 -4.06 15.81 2.17
CA THR A 211 -3.75 14.48 2.69
C THR A 211 -2.29 14.12 2.45
N TYR A 212 -1.74 13.31 3.36
CA TYR A 212 -0.36 12.84 3.25
C TYR A 212 -0.23 11.48 3.95
N SER A 213 0.82 10.75 3.56
CA SER A 213 1.32 9.58 4.25
C SER A 213 2.84 9.57 4.19
N HIS A 214 3.50 9.10 5.23
CA HIS A 214 4.96 9.08 5.29
C HIS A 214 5.49 7.87 6.04
N LEU A 215 6.75 7.57 5.74
CA LEU A 215 7.59 6.69 6.52
C LEU A 215 8.64 7.54 7.25
N GLY A 216 8.50 7.61 8.57
CA GLY A 216 9.45 8.28 9.43
C GLY A 216 10.46 7.31 10.03
N THR A 217 11.68 7.79 10.19
CA THR A 217 12.86 6.95 10.49
C THR A 217 13.89 7.71 11.31
N ARG A 218 14.50 7.05 12.29
CA ARG A 218 15.66 7.53 13.02
C ARG A 218 16.93 7.30 12.19
N GLY A 219 17.77 8.34 12.12
CA GLY A 219 19.13 8.26 11.62
C GLY A 219 20.13 8.70 12.70
N ASN A 220 21.40 8.80 12.31
CA ASN A 220 22.49 9.13 13.25
C ASN A 220 22.38 10.54 13.83
N THR A 221 21.85 11.48 13.04
CA THR A 221 21.72 12.91 13.41
C THR A 221 20.35 13.28 13.95
N GLY A 222 19.49 12.29 14.21
CA GLY A 222 18.09 12.49 14.62
C GLY A 222 17.10 11.94 13.60
N TYR A 223 15.89 12.47 13.57
CA TYR A 223 14.80 11.92 12.79
C TYR A 223 14.64 12.58 11.43
N GLY A 224 14.20 11.80 10.44
CA GLY A 224 13.78 12.27 9.13
C GLY A 224 12.61 11.44 8.62
N ALA A 225 11.96 11.89 7.56
CA ALA A 225 10.76 11.25 7.01
C ALA A 225 10.72 11.39 5.50
N SER A 226 9.99 10.49 4.85
CA SER A 226 9.81 10.48 3.41
C SER A 226 8.36 10.18 3.11
N ASP A 227 7.71 11.07 2.37
CA ASP A 227 6.32 10.88 2.00
C ASP A 227 6.20 9.77 0.95
N ILE A 228 5.15 8.97 1.10
CA ILE A 228 4.66 8.05 0.07
C ILE A 228 3.49 8.79 -0.56
N CYS A 229 3.53 9.05 -1.85
CA CYS A 229 2.54 9.92 -2.48
C CYS A 229 1.81 9.26 -3.65
N LYS A 230 0.72 9.91 -4.08
CA LYS A 230 -0.28 9.44 -5.05
C LYS A 230 -1.26 8.40 -4.49
N ALA A 231 -2.31 8.17 -5.27
CA ALA A 231 -3.41 7.28 -4.91
C ALA A 231 -3.96 7.62 -3.51
N ASN A 232 -4.19 6.63 -2.66
CA ASN A 232 -4.76 6.83 -1.32
C ASN A 232 -3.78 7.46 -0.32
N PHE A 233 -2.49 7.59 -0.65
CA PHE A 233 -1.51 8.13 0.29
C PHE A 233 -1.53 9.67 0.36
N GLY A 234 -2.10 10.34 -0.65
CA GLY A 234 -2.24 11.79 -0.73
C GLY A 234 -1.28 12.44 -1.74
N PRO A 235 -1.54 13.71 -2.12
CA PRO A 235 -0.74 14.41 -3.14
C PRO A 235 0.62 14.91 -2.62
N THR A 236 0.81 14.99 -1.31
CA THR A 236 2.03 15.54 -0.69
C THR A 236 3.21 14.60 -0.88
N CYS A 237 4.32 15.08 -1.47
CA CYS A 237 5.51 14.30 -1.80
C CYS A 237 6.80 14.94 -1.20
N ASN A 238 6.83 15.24 0.10
CA ASN A 238 7.98 15.84 0.75
C ASN A 238 9.03 14.82 1.20
N THR A 239 10.24 15.32 1.45
CA THR A 239 11.30 14.60 2.15
C THR A 239 11.90 15.48 3.23
N PHE A 240 12.24 14.86 4.35
CA PHE A 240 12.77 15.51 5.53
C PHE A 240 14.09 14.86 5.88
N ALA A 241 15.17 15.64 5.82
CA ALA A 241 16.51 15.19 6.13
C ALA A 241 16.63 14.66 7.57
N TYR A 242 17.54 13.72 7.81
CA TYR A 242 17.81 13.24 9.17
C TYR A 242 18.31 14.37 10.06
N GLY A 243 17.66 14.55 11.21
CA GLY A 243 17.93 15.63 12.16
C GLY A 243 17.03 16.86 11.99
N SER A 244 16.23 16.91 10.92
CA SER A 244 15.27 18.00 10.74
C SER A 244 14.02 17.83 11.61
N ILE A 245 13.71 16.62 12.05
CA ILE A 245 12.58 16.32 12.94
C ILE A 245 13.13 16.00 14.33
N LYS A 246 12.53 16.59 15.36
CA LYS A 246 12.89 16.38 16.77
C LYS A 246 11.67 15.92 17.56
N LEU A 247 11.76 14.76 18.20
CA LEU A 247 10.72 14.22 19.09
C LEU A 247 11.15 14.50 20.53
N THR A 248 10.38 15.31 21.25
CA THR A 248 10.57 15.56 22.69
C THR A 248 9.49 14.80 23.46
N PRO A 249 9.86 13.79 24.27
CA PRO A 249 8.90 13.05 25.08
C PRO A 249 8.12 13.98 26.02
N VAL A 250 6.83 13.73 26.14
CA VAL A 250 5.92 14.37 27.09
C VAL A 250 4.97 13.32 27.66
N ALA A 251 4.20 13.65 28.70
CA ALA A 251 3.15 12.76 29.18
C ALA A 251 2.18 12.41 28.03
N GLY A 252 1.99 11.11 27.77
CA GLY A 252 1.10 10.62 26.72
C GLY A 252 1.62 10.73 25.27
N GLY A 253 2.89 11.07 25.04
CA GLY A 253 3.45 11.02 23.68
C GLY A 253 4.62 11.99 23.45
N PHE A 254 4.54 12.78 22.36
CA PHE A 254 5.65 13.63 21.91
C PHE A 254 5.21 15.02 21.49
N ASN A 255 6.02 16.03 21.81
CA ASN A 255 6.05 17.28 21.06
C ASN A 255 7.05 17.13 19.93
N VAL A 256 6.60 17.36 18.70
CA VAL A 256 7.43 17.22 17.49
C VAL A 256 7.72 18.59 16.90
N THR A 257 9.00 18.90 16.77
CA THR A 257 9.51 20.21 16.34
C THR A 257 10.54 20.09 15.22
N GLY A 258 10.99 21.23 14.69
CA GLY A 258 11.93 21.33 13.59
C GLY A 258 11.20 21.56 12.28
N ALA A 259 11.35 20.67 11.31
CA ALA A 259 10.61 20.72 10.05
C ALA A 259 9.11 20.47 10.24
N TRP A 260 8.72 19.83 11.35
CA TRP A 260 7.33 19.62 11.75
C TRP A 260 7.00 20.43 13.00
N SER A 261 5.72 20.66 13.24
CA SER A 261 5.20 21.32 14.43
C SER A 261 3.90 20.62 14.83
N GLU A 262 4.04 19.48 15.52
CA GLU A 262 2.95 18.55 15.81
C GLU A 262 2.92 18.13 17.30
N LYS A 263 1.71 17.83 17.81
CA LYS A 263 1.47 17.08 19.06
C LYS A 263 1.11 15.66 18.71
N TRP A 264 1.77 14.68 19.29
CA TRP A 264 1.41 13.26 19.19
C TRP A 264 0.91 12.81 20.55
N ARG A 265 -0.35 12.37 20.63
CA ARG A 265 -1.02 11.96 21.88
C ARG A 265 -1.74 10.64 21.71
N ASN A 266 -1.66 9.79 22.72
CA ASN A 266 -2.40 8.53 22.82
C ASN A 266 -3.86 8.74 23.23
#